data_AF-A0A498CVS3-F1
#
_entry.id   AF-A0A498CVS3-F1
#
_cell.length_a   1.000
_cell.length_b   1.000
_cell.length_c   1.000
_cell.angle_alpha   90.00
_cell.angle_beta   90.00
_cell.angle_gamma   90.00
#
_symmetry.space_group_name_H-M   'P 1'
#
loop_
_entity.id
_entity.type
_entity.pdbx_description
1 polymer ?
#
loop_
_entity_poly.entity_id
_entity_poly.type
_entity_poly.pdbx_seq_one_letter_code
_entity_poly.pdbx_strand_id
1 'polypeptide(L)' 'MRRPDPREPHGTESNHISRFPKNEVSPVPEIQGKAKHGKAHVRPVIENGRNDHKVFHELKGDGSVGDPNP' A
#
# COMPACT_ATOMS: atom_id res chain seq x y z
N MET A 1 -24.85 10.86 -16.52
CA MET A 1 -25.30 9.57 -17.07
C MET A 1 -24.83 8.47 -16.13
N ARG A 2 -25.65 7.45 -15.82
CA ARG A 2 -25.14 6.28 -15.11
C ARG A 2 -24.24 5.48 -16.04
N ARG A 3 -23.08 5.03 -15.54
CA ARG A 3 -22.21 4.12 -16.28
C ARG A 3 -22.94 2.76 -16.40
N PRO A 4 -23.10 2.22 -17.61
CA PRO A 4 -23.70 0.90 -17.79
C PRO A 4 -22.82 -0.22 -17.17
N ASP A 5 -23.45 -1.26 -16.61
CA ASP A 5 -22.73 -2.39 -15.99
C ASP A 5 -22.13 -3.29 -17.08
N PRO A 6 -20.81 -3.60 -17.05
CA PRO A 6 -20.14 -4.44 -18.05
C PRO A 6 -20.76 -5.83 -18.32
N ARG A 7 -21.62 -6.32 -17.42
CA ARG A 7 -22.32 -7.61 -17.57
C ARG A 7 -23.66 -7.49 -18.28
N GLU A 8 -24.23 -6.29 -18.35
CA GLU A 8 -25.49 -6.04 -19.02
C GLU A 8 -25.20 -5.71 -20.49
N PRO A 9 -25.95 -6.27 -21.45
CA PRO A 9 -25.83 -5.86 -22.84
C PRO A 9 -26.26 -4.40 -23.00
N HIS A 10 -25.56 -3.63 -23.84
CA HIS A 10 -25.87 -2.23 -24.07
C HIS A 10 -26.21 -1.97 -25.54
N GLY A 11 -27.35 -1.31 -25.80
CA GLY A 11 -27.74 -0.89 -27.14
C GLY A 11 -28.00 -2.05 -28.10
N THR A 12 -27.21 -2.16 -29.18
CA THR A 12 -27.34 -3.19 -30.23
C THR A 12 -26.44 -4.41 -30.00
N GLU A 13 -25.85 -4.52 -28.82
CA GLU A 13 -25.01 -5.68 -28.47
C GLU A 13 -25.85 -6.97 -28.35
N SER A 14 -25.19 -8.11 -28.58
CA SER A 14 -25.78 -9.44 -28.46
C SER A 14 -26.38 -9.68 -27.06
N ASN A 15 -27.52 -10.39 -26.98
CA ASN A 15 -28.16 -10.78 -25.71
C ASN A 15 -27.36 -11.83 -24.90
N HIS A 16 -26.15 -12.19 -25.36
CA HIS A 16 -25.31 -13.16 -24.69
C HIS A 16 -24.60 -12.53 -23.48
N ILE A 17 -24.83 -13.10 -22.29
CA ILE A 17 -24.19 -12.65 -21.05
C ILE A 17 -22.70 -13.02 -21.05
N SER A 18 -21.83 -12.02 -20.96
CA SER A 18 -20.38 -12.22 -20.80
C SER A 18 -20.06 -12.91 -19.46
N ARG A 19 -19.58 -14.15 -19.52
CA ARG A 19 -19.08 -14.89 -18.34
C ARG A 19 -17.58 -14.68 -18.18
N PHE A 20 -17.20 -13.86 -17.21
CA PHE A 20 -15.80 -13.70 -16.84
C PHE A 20 -15.39 -14.78 -15.83
N PRO A 21 -14.21 -15.41 -15.99
CA PRO A 21 -13.69 -16.32 -14.98
C PRO A 21 -13.50 -15.57 -13.66
N LYS A 22 -13.74 -16.27 -12.55
CA LYS A 22 -13.39 -15.73 -11.23
C LYS A 22 -11.88 -15.74 -11.09
N ASN A 23 -11.35 -14.84 -10.27
CA ASN A 23 -9.94 -14.87 -9.97
C ASN A 23 -9.63 -16.12 -9.14
N GLU A 24 -8.70 -16.95 -9.62
CA GLU A 24 -8.27 -18.18 -8.94
C GLU A 24 -7.26 -17.88 -7.81
N VAL A 25 -6.62 -16.70 -7.84
CA VAL A 25 -5.69 -16.29 -6.79
C VAL A 25 -6.45 -15.71 -5.59
N SER A 26 -5.94 -16.00 -4.40
CA SER A 26 -6.45 -15.40 -3.17
C SER A 26 -6.36 -13.87 -3.24
N PRO A 27 -7.30 -13.15 -2.62
CA PRO A 27 -7.19 -11.71 -2.45
C PRO A 27 -5.82 -11.34 -1.86
N VAL A 28 -5.27 -10.23 -2.33
CA VAL A 28 -4.04 -9.68 -1.73
C VAL A 28 -4.27 -9.41 -0.24
N PRO A 29 -3.29 -9.72 0.63
CA PRO A 29 -3.39 -9.42 2.06
C PRO A 29 -3.64 -7.94 2.32
N GLU A 30 -4.28 -7.63 3.45
CA GLU A 30 -4.53 -6.26 3.85
C GLU A 30 -3.21 -5.50 4.04
N ILE A 31 -3.06 -4.39 3.31
CA ILE A 31 -1.91 -3.50 3.41
C ILE A 31 -1.92 -2.86 4.80
N GLN A 32 -0.78 -2.85 5.50
CA GLN A 32 -0.64 -2.31 6.88
C GLN A 32 0.19 -1.02 6.93
N GLY A 33 0.12 -0.32 8.07
CA GLY A 33 1.05 0.77 8.41
C GLY A 33 0.96 2.01 7.50
N LYS A 34 2.13 2.55 7.10
CA LYS A 34 2.25 3.79 6.31
C LYS A 34 1.64 3.68 4.92
N ALA A 35 1.53 2.47 4.38
CA ALA A 35 0.90 2.22 3.09
C ALA A 35 -0.64 2.14 3.17
N LYS A 36 -1.22 1.78 4.34
CA LYS A 36 -2.68 1.75 4.56
C LYS A 36 -3.31 3.14 4.71
N HIS A 37 -2.57 4.06 5.31
CA HIS A 37 -3.05 5.40 5.60
C HIS A 37 -2.41 6.34 4.58
N GLY A 38 -3.21 7.10 3.83
CA GLY A 38 -2.70 8.06 2.84
C GLY A 38 -1.88 9.20 3.47
N LYS A 39 -2.45 10.41 3.53
CA LYS A 39 -1.80 11.57 4.19
C LYS A 39 -1.96 11.60 5.72
N ALA A 40 -2.73 10.67 6.27
CA ALA A 40 -2.95 10.59 7.70
C ALA A 40 -1.69 10.08 8.40
N HIS A 41 -1.32 10.75 9.49
CA HIS A 41 -0.18 10.33 10.29
C HIS A 41 -0.42 8.93 10.82
N VAL A 42 0.45 8.02 10.39
CA VAL A 42 0.35 6.61 10.76
C VAL A 42 0.69 6.43 12.23
N ARG A 43 -0.15 5.62 12.88
CA ARG A 43 0.07 5.14 14.24
C ARG A 43 1.44 4.46 14.28
N PRO A 44 2.25 4.73 15.31
CA PRO A 44 3.59 4.16 15.40
C PRO A 44 3.50 2.65 15.25
N VAL A 45 4.36 2.09 14.38
CA VAL A 45 4.57 0.65 14.32
C VAL A 45 5.04 0.23 15.71
N ILE A 46 4.55 -0.90 16.20
CA ILE A 46 5.00 -1.47 17.47
C ILE A 46 5.66 -2.76 17.03
N GLU A 47 6.99 -2.75 16.94
CA GLU A 47 7.83 -3.91 16.56
C GLU A 47 7.79 -5.05 17.61
N ASN A 48 6.71 -5.13 18.40
CA ASN A 48 6.55 -5.74 19.73
C ASN A 48 7.20 -4.94 20.88
N GLY A 49 7.13 -3.61 20.77
CA GLY A 49 7.39 -2.68 21.87
C GLY A 49 8.70 -1.92 21.81
N ARG A 50 9.49 -2.09 20.75
CA ARG A 50 10.68 -1.26 20.50
C ARG A 50 10.94 -1.19 19.01
N ASN A 51 10.83 0.02 18.46
CA ASN A 51 11.13 0.27 17.07
C ASN A 51 12.64 0.44 16.86
N ASP A 52 13.28 -0.61 16.36
CA ASP A 52 14.71 -0.75 16.10
C ASP A 52 15.15 -0.03 14.82
N HIS A 53 14.24 0.63 14.11
CA HIS A 53 14.57 1.45 12.94
C HIS A 53 14.84 2.92 13.29
N LYS A 54 15.77 3.17 14.22
CA LYS A 54 16.46 4.46 14.33
C LYS A 54 17.97 4.21 14.41
N VAL A 55 18.63 4.30 13.27
CA VAL A 55 20.09 4.41 13.22
C VAL A 55 20.45 5.83 13.65
N PHE A 56 20.78 6.01 14.92
CA PHE A 56 21.33 7.27 15.40
C PHE A 56 22.78 7.37 14.91
N HIS A 57 23.11 8.47 14.23
CA HIS A 57 24.50 8.82 13.95
C HIS A 57 25.00 9.63 15.15
N GLU A 58 26.09 9.19 15.78
CA GLU A 58 26.74 9.96 16.83
C GLU A 58 27.33 11.23 16.20
N LEU A 59 26.70 12.37 16.51
CA LEU A 59 27.25 13.67 16.17
C LEU A 59 28.50 13.89 17.02
N LYS A 60 29.62 14.21 16.38
CA LYS A 60 30.79 14.71 17.10
C LYS A 60 30.44 16.10 17.68
N GLY A 61 31.12 16.51 18.75
CA GLY A 61 30.77 17.73 19.53
C GLY A 61 30.82 19.05 18.76
N ASP A 62 31.30 19.02 17.52
CA ASP A 62 31.34 20.06 16.49
C ASP A 62 30.12 20.04 15.55
N GLY A 63 29.19 19.07 15.70
CA GLY A 63 27.96 18.95 14.92
C GLY A 63 28.12 18.25 13.57
N SER A 64 29.29 17.69 13.28
CA SER A 64 29.53 16.89 12.07
C SER A 64 29.11 15.43 12.27
N VAL A 65 28.56 14.81 11.21
CA VAL A 65 28.36 13.34 11.15
C VAL A 65 29.68 12.71 10.72
N GLY A 66 30.16 11.70 11.45
CA GLY A 66 31.41 11.01 11.11
C GLY A 66 31.36 10.42 9.69
N ASP A 67 32.51 10.44 9.00
CA ASP A 67 32.62 9.97 7.61
C ASP A 67 32.06 8.54 7.46
N PRO A 68 31.16 8.29 6.49
CA PRO A 68 30.50 7.01 6.31
C PRO A 68 31.39 5.93 5.67
N ASN A 69 32.70 6.16 5.52
CA ASN A 69 33.65 5.21 4.94
C ASN A 69 34.85 5.02 5.89
N PRO A 70 34.99 3.86 6.56
CA PRO A 70 36.09 3.57 7.48
C PRO A 70 37.43 3.34 6.79
#